data_AF-A0A947S4R4-F1
#
_entry.id   AF-A0A947S4R4-F1
#
_cell.length_a   1.000
_cell.length_b   1.000
_cell.length_c   1.000
_cell.angle_alpha   90.00
_cell.angle_beta   90.00
_cell.angle_gamma   90.00
#
_symmetry.space_group_name_H-M   'P 1'
#
loop_
_entity.id
_entity.type
_entity.pdbx_description
1 polymer ?
#
loop_
_entity_poly.entity_id
_entity_poly.type
_entity_poly.pdbx_seq_one_letter_code
_entity_poly.pdbx_strand_id
1 'polypeptide(L)'
;MEINPSQLAKIGEQEGFKNPADVYDLASQEEVEGKIPDRFNIVEHITGELSPEEDNLLGRIREFAEETSAVFEKSFSKELRSYRKEGRISFRITDFLKEKRFKVPKFEIFDKESGELKLEELGFDYQIEEGSFLLLFQLPKPLAQFWSKAGNSLWGEDSKDIDSVIGWGHFYRKLMPAVWKKQGFFENEKNLSFRKINDIGQHDPKEYYYLWRVKSWQRK
;
A
#
# COMPACT_ATOMS: atom_id res chain seq x y z
N MET A 1 21.29 18.76 21.54
CA MET A 1 20.20 19.66 21.97
C MET A 1 19.14 18.78 22.59
N GLU A 2 19.05 18.75 23.91
CA GLU A 2 18.08 17.92 24.63
C GLU A 2 16.70 18.56 24.49
N ILE A 3 15.77 17.84 23.88
CA ILE A 3 14.40 18.32 23.69
C ILE A 3 13.67 18.14 25.02
N ASN A 4 13.12 19.24 25.55
CA ASN A 4 12.42 19.25 26.83
C ASN A 4 11.13 18.40 26.75
N PRO A 5 10.99 17.33 27.55
CA PRO A 5 9.84 16.43 27.53
C PRO A 5 8.49 17.15 27.77
N SER A 6 8.50 18.25 28.52
CA SER A 6 7.29 19.04 28.82
C SER A 6 6.76 19.84 27.62
N GLN A 7 7.63 20.18 26.66
CA GLN A 7 7.21 20.84 25.41
C GLN A 7 6.62 19.84 24.42
N LEU A 8 7.14 18.62 24.36
CA LEU A 8 6.57 17.52 23.56
C LEU A 8 5.20 17.07 24.09
N ALA A 9 5.02 17.00 25.41
CA ALA A 9 3.72 16.68 26.01
C ALA A 9 2.65 17.73 25.68
N LYS A 10 3.00 19.02 25.70
CA LYS A 10 2.09 20.11 25.31
C LYS A 10 1.67 20.06 23.84
N ILE A 11 2.57 19.64 22.95
CA ILE A 11 2.26 19.46 21.51
C ILE A 11 1.35 18.24 21.31
N GLY A 12 1.60 17.14 22.03
CA GLY A 12 0.74 15.94 21.98
C GLY A 12 -0.69 16.20 22.48
N GLU A 13 -0.84 17.00 23.54
CA GLU A 13 -2.14 17.37 24.09
C GLU A 13 -2.93 18.35 23.22
N GLN A 14 -2.26 19.25 22.50
CA GLN A 14 -2.90 20.23 21.60
C GLN A 14 -3.23 19.66 20.20
N GLU A 15 -2.54 18.60 19.76
CA GLU A 15 -2.70 17.97 18.44
C GLU A 15 -3.46 16.62 18.48
N GLY A 16 -4.05 16.25 19.62
CA GLY A 16 -4.90 15.05 19.74
C GLY A 16 -4.15 13.71 19.86
N PHE A 17 -2.83 13.73 20.05
CA PHE A 17 -2.02 12.53 20.29
C PHE A 17 -2.05 12.17 21.77
N LYS A 18 -2.95 11.27 22.17
CA LYS A 18 -3.08 10.83 23.57
C LYS A 18 -2.03 9.80 24.02
N ASN A 19 -1.11 9.37 23.15
CA ASN A 19 -0.06 8.44 23.54
C ASN A 19 1.34 8.96 23.14
N PRO A 20 2.21 9.31 24.11
CA PRO A 20 3.58 9.77 23.83
C PRO A 20 4.43 8.75 23.07
N ALA A 21 4.08 7.46 23.13
CA ALA A 21 4.77 6.38 22.43
C ALA A 21 4.59 6.40 20.90
N ASP A 22 3.53 7.03 20.39
CA ASP A 22 3.28 7.10 18.93
C ASP A 22 4.35 7.93 18.18
N VAL A 23 5.07 8.79 18.90
CA VAL A 23 6.19 9.60 18.38
C VAL A 23 7.49 8.78 18.29
N TYR A 24 7.64 7.74 19.12
CA TYR A 24 8.91 7.02 19.30
C TYR A 24 9.03 5.70 18.51
N ASP A 25 7.99 5.24 17.82
CA ASP A 25 8.11 4.14 16.83
C ASP A 25 8.61 4.64 15.45
N LEU A 26 9.15 5.87 15.41
CA LEU A 26 9.66 6.56 14.23
C LEU A 26 11.18 6.74 14.32
N ALA A 27 11.92 5.63 14.38
CA ALA A 27 13.34 5.55 14.01
C ALA A 27 13.60 4.12 13.52
N SER A 28 14.22 3.88 12.36
CA SER A 28 15.58 4.30 12.02
C SER A 28 15.67 5.12 10.73
N GLN A 29 16.72 5.95 10.71
CA GLN A 29 16.99 7.02 9.77
C GLN A 29 18.18 6.64 8.86
N GLU A 30 18.25 5.39 8.42
CA GLU A 30 19.31 4.87 7.55
C GLU A 30 18.70 3.95 6.49
N GLU A 31 18.15 4.53 5.42
CA GLU A 31 17.85 3.77 4.19
C GLU A 31 17.55 4.70 3.00
N VAL A 32 18.33 5.77 2.80
CA VAL A 32 18.25 6.51 1.51
C VAL A 32 19.62 7.06 1.13
N GLU A 33 20.57 6.17 0.91
CA GLU A 33 21.63 6.43 -0.06
C GLU A 33 21.19 5.95 -1.44
N GLY A 34 21.24 6.86 -2.42
CA GLY A 34 21.52 6.49 -3.79
C GLY A 34 20.31 6.23 -4.70
N LYS A 35 20.16 7.15 -5.67
CA LYS A 35 19.31 7.12 -6.86
C LYS A 35 17.89 7.62 -6.62
N ILE A 36 17.50 8.61 -7.43
CA ILE A 36 16.10 8.96 -7.68
C ILE A 36 15.65 8.00 -8.80
N PRO A 37 14.66 7.12 -8.59
CA PRO A 37 13.89 6.63 -9.73
C PRO A 37 12.37 6.54 -9.45
N ASP A 38 11.61 6.75 -10.52
CA ASP A 38 10.17 6.54 -10.71
C ASP A 38 9.14 7.16 -9.75
N ARG A 39 8.07 7.68 -10.37
CA ARG A 39 6.93 8.35 -9.71
C ARG A 39 6.18 7.41 -8.74
N PHE A 40 6.22 6.10 -8.96
CA PHE A 40 5.52 5.08 -8.15
C PHE A 40 6.50 4.15 -7.45
N ASN A 41 6.03 3.44 -6.41
CA ASN A 41 6.84 2.49 -5.64
C ASN A 41 6.68 1.09 -6.26
N ILE A 42 7.28 0.85 -7.42
CA ILE A 42 7.22 -0.43 -8.13
C ILE A 42 8.64 -0.99 -8.17
N VAL A 43 8.81 -2.23 -7.71
CA VAL A 43 10.10 -2.93 -7.70
C VAL A 43 9.93 -4.25 -8.44
N GLU A 44 10.92 -4.60 -9.25
CA GLU A 44 10.93 -5.83 -10.03
C GLU A 44 12.10 -6.70 -9.61
N HIS A 45 11.80 -7.96 -9.36
CA HIS A 45 12.75 -8.99 -8.95
C HIS A 45 12.72 -10.07 -10.04
N ILE A 46 13.58 -9.89 -11.04
CA ILE A 46 13.71 -10.80 -12.18
C ILE A 46 15.11 -11.41 -12.13
N THR A 47 15.17 -12.73 -12.07
CA THR A 47 16.37 -13.53 -11.86
C THR A 47 16.84 -14.22 -13.14
N GLY A 48 15.91 -14.56 -14.04
CA GLY A 48 16.18 -15.23 -15.32
C GLY A 48 15.95 -14.36 -16.56
N GLU A 49 16.27 -14.91 -17.73
CA GLU A 49 15.83 -14.36 -19.01
C GLU A 49 14.35 -14.67 -19.22
N LEU A 50 13.56 -13.64 -19.54
CA LEU A 50 12.14 -13.78 -19.81
C LEU A 50 11.92 -14.16 -21.28
N SER A 51 11.01 -15.11 -21.51
CA SER A 51 10.45 -15.34 -22.85
C SER A 51 9.70 -14.09 -23.35
N PRO A 52 9.50 -13.95 -24.68
CA PRO A 52 8.70 -12.85 -25.23
C PRO A 52 7.29 -12.75 -24.63
N GLU A 53 6.68 -13.90 -24.30
CA GLU A 53 5.36 -13.98 -23.66
C GLU A 53 5.39 -13.47 -22.21
N GLU A 54 6.44 -13.80 -21.47
CA GLU A 54 6.64 -13.35 -20.08
C GLU A 54 6.98 -11.86 -20.02
N ASP A 55 7.81 -11.34 -20.92
CA ASP A 55 8.10 -9.92 -21.00
C ASP A 55 6.84 -9.11 -21.35
N ASN A 56 6.01 -9.62 -22.25
CA ASN A 56 4.71 -9.03 -22.55
C ASN A 56 3.76 -9.03 -21.33
N LEU A 57 3.72 -10.13 -20.59
CA LEU A 57 2.95 -10.24 -19.36
C LEU A 57 3.45 -9.25 -18.30
N LEU A 58 4.76 -9.18 -18.08
CA LEU A 58 5.41 -8.25 -17.16
C LEU A 58 5.06 -6.80 -17.53
N GLY A 59 5.11 -6.43 -18.82
CA GLY A 59 4.68 -5.12 -19.31
C GLY A 59 3.25 -4.76 -18.91
N ARG A 60 2.31 -5.71 -18.99
CA ARG A 60 0.91 -5.50 -18.58
C ARG A 60 0.75 -5.43 -17.05
N ILE A 61 1.57 -6.16 -16.29
CA ILE A 61 1.60 -6.08 -14.82
C ILE A 61 2.15 -4.70 -14.39
N ARG A 62 3.19 -4.20 -15.04
CA ARG A 62 3.71 -2.82 -14.85
C ARG A 62 2.61 -1.79 -15.12
N GLU A 63 1.92 -1.90 -16.26
CA GLU A 63 0.81 -1.01 -16.61
C GLU A 63 -0.29 -1.02 -15.52
N PHE A 64 -0.64 -2.20 -15.01
CA PHE A 64 -1.58 -2.33 -13.88
C PHE A 64 -1.09 -1.62 -12.62
N ALA A 65 0.17 -1.84 -12.22
CA ALA A 65 0.75 -1.24 -11.02
C ALA A 65 0.84 0.29 -11.11
N GLU A 66 1.24 0.82 -12.26
CA GLU A 66 1.34 2.26 -12.53
C GLU A 66 -0.04 2.93 -12.53
N GLU A 67 -1.00 2.40 -13.30
CA GLU A 67 -2.34 2.97 -13.39
C GLU A 67 -3.07 2.90 -12.04
N THR A 68 -2.91 1.79 -11.31
CA THR A 68 -3.49 1.64 -9.98
C THR A 68 -2.87 2.64 -9.02
N SER A 69 -1.54 2.80 -9.03
CA SER A 69 -0.84 3.78 -8.20
C SER A 69 -1.28 5.22 -8.51
N ALA A 70 -1.46 5.56 -9.78
CA ALA A 70 -1.91 6.89 -10.21
C ALA A 70 -3.33 7.21 -9.71
N VAL A 71 -4.26 6.26 -9.88
CA VAL A 71 -5.64 6.42 -9.41
C VAL A 71 -5.70 6.47 -7.89
N PHE A 72 -4.92 5.63 -7.21
CA PHE A 72 -4.80 5.63 -5.76
C PHE A 72 -4.27 6.98 -5.25
N GLU A 73 -3.16 7.49 -5.80
CA GLU A 73 -2.57 8.78 -5.42
C GLU A 73 -3.56 9.93 -5.58
N LYS A 74 -4.27 9.96 -6.72
CA LYS A 74 -5.27 10.99 -7.02
C LYS A 74 -6.41 10.97 -6.00
N SER A 75 -6.88 9.77 -5.66
CA SER A 75 -7.98 9.56 -4.71
C SER A 75 -7.53 9.91 -3.29
N PHE A 76 -6.34 9.47 -2.88
CA PHE A 76 -5.75 9.78 -1.59
C PHE A 76 -5.60 11.29 -1.43
N SER A 77 -5.03 11.95 -2.44
CA SER A 77 -4.82 13.40 -2.44
C SER A 77 -6.15 14.17 -2.42
N LYS A 78 -7.22 13.60 -2.98
CA LYS A 78 -8.57 14.19 -2.91
C LYS A 78 -9.11 14.11 -1.48
N GLU A 79 -9.06 12.94 -0.85
CA GLU A 79 -9.51 12.76 0.54
C GLU A 79 -8.69 13.62 1.51
N LEU A 80 -7.37 13.67 1.34
CA LEU A 80 -6.47 14.51 2.13
C LEU A 80 -6.84 16.01 2.04
N ARG A 81 -7.22 16.49 0.84
CA ARG A 81 -7.72 17.85 0.68
C ARG A 81 -9.06 18.09 1.37
N SER A 82 -9.95 17.09 1.43
CA SER A 82 -11.22 17.20 2.17
C SER A 82 -10.94 17.36 3.66
N TYR A 83 -10.15 16.45 4.23
CA TYR A 83 -9.78 16.48 5.64
C TYR A 83 -9.05 17.77 6.03
N ARG A 84 -8.19 18.30 5.15
CA ARG A 84 -7.54 19.59 5.37
C ARG A 84 -8.53 20.76 5.39
N LYS A 85 -9.54 20.77 4.52
CA LYS A 85 -10.59 21.81 4.51
C LYS A 85 -11.45 21.77 5.78
N GLU A 86 -11.63 20.58 6.33
CA GLU A 86 -12.35 20.33 7.59
C GLU A 86 -11.50 20.62 8.84
N GLY A 87 -10.24 21.04 8.68
CA GLY A 87 -9.32 21.31 9.79
C GLY A 87 -8.82 20.06 10.52
N ARG A 88 -9.09 18.86 9.98
CA ARG A 88 -8.73 17.56 10.58
C ARG A 88 -7.28 17.14 10.32
N ILE A 89 -6.60 17.80 9.38
CA ILE A 89 -5.20 17.51 9.00
C ILE A 89 -4.43 18.82 8.79
N SER A 90 -3.27 18.93 9.44
CA SER A 90 -2.35 20.06 9.28
C SER A 90 -1.51 19.97 8.00
N PHE A 91 -0.92 21.09 7.59
CA PHE A 91 0.02 21.12 6.47
C PHE A 91 1.25 20.25 6.71
N ARG A 92 1.77 20.23 7.95
CA ARG A 92 2.94 19.42 8.31
C ARG A 92 2.70 17.93 8.07
N ILE A 93 1.52 17.43 8.41
CA ILE A 93 1.15 16.03 8.15
C ILE A 93 1.04 15.78 6.64
N THR A 94 0.45 16.73 5.89
CA THR A 94 0.33 16.63 4.43
C THR A 94 1.70 16.55 3.76
N ASP A 95 2.64 17.39 4.20
CA ASP A 95 4.01 17.43 3.70
C ASP A 95 4.77 16.16 4.09
N PHE A 96 4.64 15.71 5.33
CA PHE A 96 5.21 14.44 5.80
C PHE A 96 4.74 13.24 4.97
N LEU A 97 3.44 13.12 4.70
CA LEU A 97 2.88 12.05 3.86
C LEU A 97 3.41 12.10 2.42
N LYS A 98 3.68 13.30 1.91
CA LYS A 98 4.27 13.50 0.58
C LYS A 98 5.75 13.10 0.57
N GLU A 99 6.53 13.59 1.53
CA GLU A 99 7.97 13.31 1.66
C GLU A 99 8.24 11.81 1.84
N LYS A 100 7.46 11.14 2.68
CA LYS A 100 7.57 9.68 2.92
C LYS A 100 6.87 8.83 1.86
N ARG A 101 6.33 9.43 0.78
CA ARG A 101 5.59 8.75 -0.30
C ARG A 101 4.42 7.88 0.21
N PHE A 102 3.80 8.23 1.33
CA PHE A 102 2.67 7.48 1.92
C PHE A 102 1.32 7.72 1.24
N LYS A 103 1.33 8.27 0.02
CA LYS A 103 0.14 8.49 -0.81
C LYS A 103 0.00 7.49 -1.95
N VAL A 104 1.00 6.62 -2.14
CA VAL A 104 1.03 5.59 -3.19
C VAL A 104 1.25 4.23 -2.55
N PRO A 105 0.61 3.17 -3.08
CA PRO A 105 0.91 1.81 -2.66
C PRO A 105 2.31 1.39 -3.12
N LYS A 106 2.83 0.32 -2.54
CA LYS A 106 4.02 -0.39 -3.03
C LYS A 106 3.57 -1.62 -3.83
N PHE A 107 4.20 -1.82 -4.98
CA PHE A 107 4.10 -3.04 -5.76
C PHE A 107 5.47 -3.68 -5.88
N GLU A 108 5.51 -5.00 -5.75
CA GLU A 108 6.69 -5.80 -6.04
C GLU A 108 6.30 -6.93 -6.99
N ILE A 109 7.04 -7.06 -8.09
CA ILE A 109 6.78 -8.04 -9.15
C ILE A 109 7.94 -9.02 -9.15
N PHE A 110 7.63 -10.30 -8.99
CA PHE A 110 8.61 -11.37 -8.95
C PHE A 110 8.32 -12.34 -10.08
N ASP A 111 9.37 -12.75 -10.78
CA ASP A 111 9.30 -13.95 -11.63
C ASP A 111 9.05 -15.21 -10.77
N LYS A 112 8.96 -16.37 -11.41
CA LYS A 112 8.67 -17.63 -10.72
C LYS A 112 9.70 -17.94 -9.63
N GLU A 113 10.99 -17.93 -9.98
CA GLU A 113 12.06 -18.36 -9.07
C GLU A 113 12.18 -17.42 -7.86
N SER A 114 12.26 -16.11 -8.09
CA SER A 114 12.32 -15.14 -6.98
C SER A 114 11.00 -15.07 -6.20
N GLY A 115 9.87 -15.32 -6.84
CA GLY A 115 8.56 -15.30 -6.21
C GLY A 115 8.34 -16.50 -5.29
N GLU A 116 8.81 -17.68 -5.66
CA GLU A 116 8.77 -18.88 -4.80
C GLU A 116 9.64 -18.70 -3.56
N LEU A 117 10.85 -18.15 -3.72
CA LEU A 117 11.70 -17.78 -2.58
C LEU A 117 11.01 -16.77 -1.65
N LYS A 118 10.39 -15.72 -2.21
CA LYS A 118 9.68 -14.73 -1.40
C LYS A 118 8.47 -15.32 -0.68
N LEU A 119 7.75 -16.26 -1.30
CA LEU A 119 6.62 -16.95 -0.66
C LEU A 119 7.10 -17.84 0.49
N GLU A 120 8.21 -18.57 0.31
CA GLU A 120 8.84 -19.36 1.37
C GLU A 120 9.26 -18.48 2.55
N GLU A 121 9.92 -17.34 2.30
CA GLU A 121 10.27 -16.35 3.32
C GLU A 121 9.06 -15.85 4.11
N LEU A 122 7.92 -15.67 3.43
CA LEU A 122 6.66 -15.23 4.03
C LEU A 122 5.86 -16.37 4.68
N GLY A 123 6.35 -17.61 4.61
CA GLY A 123 5.71 -18.79 5.20
C GLY A 123 4.53 -19.34 4.40
N PHE A 124 4.51 -19.14 3.08
CA PHE A 124 3.51 -19.69 2.16
C PHE A 124 4.06 -20.90 1.41
N ASP A 125 3.42 -22.06 1.60
CA ASP A 125 3.63 -23.24 0.77
C ASP A 125 2.79 -23.13 -0.52
N TYR A 126 3.31 -22.39 -1.51
CA TYR A 126 2.65 -22.16 -2.79
C TYR A 126 3.66 -22.12 -3.93
N GLN A 127 3.42 -22.96 -4.96
CA GLN A 127 4.22 -22.98 -6.17
C GLN A 127 3.64 -22.06 -7.24
N ILE A 128 4.51 -21.25 -7.86
CA ILE A 128 4.12 -20.35 -8.92
C ILE A 128 4.08 -21.15 -10.23
N GLU A 129 2.97 -21.01 -10.96
CA GLU A 129 2.78 -21.68 -12.25
C GLU A 129 3.74 -21.09 -13.30
N GLU A 130 4.29 -21.92 -14.17
CA GLU A 130 5.16 -21.48 -15.27
C GLU A 130 4.53 -20.37 -16.10
N GLY A 131 5.32 -19.38 -16.54
CA GLY A 131 4.83 -18.21 -17.27
C GLY A 131 3.90 -17.30 -16.45
N SER A 132 3.92 -17.41 -15.12
CA SER A 132 3.21 -16.53 -14.19
C SER A 132 4.19 -15.74 -13.33
N PHE A 133 3.70 -14.63 -12.76
CA PHE A 133 4.43 -13.79 -11.83
C PHE A 133 3.75 -13.78 -10.47
N LEU A 134 4.52 -13.55 -9.41
CA LEU A 134 3.98 -13.11 -8.14
C LEU A 134 3.92 -11.58 -8.13
N LEU A 135 2.75 -11.05 -7.80
CA LEU A 135 2.52 -9.63 -7.57
C LEU A 135 2.17 -9.40 -6.11
N LEU A 136 3.05 -8.65 -5.45
CA LEU A 136 2.91 -8.18 -4.09
C LEU A 136 2.32 -6.77 -4.10
N PHE A 137 1.19 -6.59 -3.41
CA PHE A 137 0.60 -5.27 -3.20
C PHE A 137 0.64 -4.94 -1.71
N GLN A 138 1.22 -3.79 -1.38
CA GLN A 138 1.27 -3.28 -0.02
C GLN A 138 0.69 -1.87 0.08
N LEU A 139 -0.16 -1.69 1.10
CA LEU A 139 -0.74 -0.39 1.42
C LEU A 139 0.34 0.58 1.91
N PRO A 140 0.20 1.90 1.67
CA PRO A 140 1.05 2.87 2.32
C PRO A 140 0.99 2.70 3.85
N LYS A 141 2.14 2.87 4.53
CA LYS A 141 2.31 2.59 5.97
C LYS A 141 1.15 3.07 6.87
N PRO A 142 0.62 4.30 6.74
CA PRO A 142 -0.49 4.74 7.58
C PRO A 142 -1.76 3.90 7.39
N LEU A 143 -2.04 3.47 6.16
CA LEU A 143 -3.16 2.59 5.87
C LEU A 143 -2.88 1.16 6.25
N ALA A 144 -1.66 0.65 6.08
CA ALA A 144 -1.33 -0.71 6.49
C ALA A 144 -1.46 -0.92 8.01
N GLN A 145 -1.07 0.08 8.81
CA GLN A 145 -0.99 -0.04 10.28
C GLN A 145 -2.23 0.47 11.01
N PHE A 146 -2.92 1.48 10.47
CA PHE A 146 -3.94 2.21 11.22
C PHE A 146 -5.33 2.19 10.57
N TRP A 147 -5.55 1.44 9.48
CA TRP A 147 -6.87 1.37 8.85
C TRP A 147 -7.97 0.87 9.81
N SER A 148 -7.63 0.00 10.75
CA SER A 148 -8.54 -0.50 11.80
C SER A 148 -8.74 0.50 12.95
N LYS A 149 -7.86 1.50 13.08
CA LYS A 149 -7.93 2.57 14.09
C LYS A 149 -8.69 3.78 13.54
N ALA A 150 -9.96 3.58 13.18
CA ALA A 150 -10.91 4.66 12.90
C ALA A 150 -12.36 4.12 12.88
N GLY A 151 -13.02 4.22 14.03
CA GLY A 151 -14.42 3.83 14.22
C GLY A 151 -14.56 2.85 15.39
N ASN A 152 -15.54 3.08 16.25
CA ASN A 152 -15.84 2.26 17.43
C ASN A 152 -16.07 0.78 17.06
N SER A 153 -15.04 -0.04 16.82
CA SER A 153 -15.15 -1.52 16.72
C SER A 153 -16.27 -2.08 15.81
N LEU A 154 -16.88 -1.27 14.94
CA LEU A 154 -18.09 -1.54 14.18
C LEU A 154 -17.78 -1.36 12.68
N TRP A 155 -18.23 -2.33 11.89
CA TRP A 155 -18.00 -2.43 10.45
C TRP A 155 -19.14 -1.80 9.66
N GLY A 156 -18.87 -1.29 8.45
CA GLY A 156 -19.90 -0.85 7.51
C GLY A 156 -20.47 0.56 7.78
N GLU A 157 -21.77 0.73 7.49
CA GLU A 157 -22.50 2.00 7.65
C GLU A 157 -22.58 2.48 9.12
N ASP A 158 -22.28 1.59 10.07
CA ASP A 158 -22.34 1.85 11.51
C ASP A 158 -21.03 2.42 12.11
N SER A 159 -20.00 2.63 11.28
CA SER A 159 -18.75 3.25 11.74
C SER A 159 -18.90 4.76 11.93
N LYS A 160 -18.66 5.27 13.16
CA LYS A 160 -18.61 6.71 13.46
C LYS A 160 -17.17 7.22 13.46
N ASP A 161 -16.89 8.26 12.67
CA ASP A 161 -15.61 8.96 12.68
C ASP A 161 -15.39 9.68 14.03
N ILE A 162 -14.19 9.56 14.61
CA ILE A 162 -13.80 10.27 15.83
C ILE A 162 -13.16 11.60 15.43
N ASP A 163 -13.72 12.71 15.89
CA ASP A 163 -13.47 14.09 15.38
C ASP A 163 -12.03 14.65 15.53
N SER A 164 -11.06 13.91 16.06
CA SER A 164 -9.70 14.40 16.34
C SER A 164 -8.56 13.56 15.76
N VAL A 165 -8.86 12.47 15.04
CA VAL A 165 -7.85 11.58 14.47
C VAL A 165 -8.10 11.41 12.97
N ILE A 166 -7.04 11.32 12.18
CA ILE A 166 -7.16 10.99 10.75
C ILE A 166 -7.89 9.65 10.63
N GLY A 167 -9.08 9.67 10.02
CA GLY A 167 -9.89 8.49 9.78
C GLY A 167 -9.26 7.58 8.74
N TRP A 168 -8.17 6.89 9.07
CA TRP A 168 -7.47 6.00 8.13
C TRP A 168 -8.37 4.88 7.59
N GLY A 169 -9.35 4.43 8.38
CA GLY A 169 -10.41 3.54 7.93
C GLY A 169 -11.32 4.16 6.84
N HIS A 170 -11.62 5.46 6.93
CA HIS A 170 -12.33 6.17 5.86
C HIS A 170 -11.49 6.23 4.58
N PHE A 171 -10.20 6.57 4.67
CA PHE A 171 -9.30 6.52 3.52
C PHE A 171 -9.28 5.12 2.90
N TYR A 172 -9.10 4.08 3.70
CA TYR A 172 -9.13 2.69 3.24
C TYR A 172 -10.42 2.37 2.45
N ARG A 173 -11.60 2.68 3.02
CA ARG A 173 -12.91 2.45 2.37
C ARG A 173 -13.08 3.22 1.06
N LYS A 174 -12.45 4.39 0.93
CA LYS A 174 -12.49 5.18 -0.31
C LYS A 174 -11.49 4.71 -1.37
N LEU A 175 -10.35 4.18 -0.95
CA LEU A 175 -9.23 3.87 -1.84
C LEU A 175 -9.28 2.44 -2.39
N MET A 176 -9.61 1.45 -1.58
CA MET A 176 -9.63 0.04 -2.02
C MET A 176 -10.59 -0.26 -3.18
N PRO A 177 -11.80 0.34 -3.25
CA PRO A 177 -12.66 0.16 -4.42
C PRO A 177 -11.99 0.58 -5.74
N ALA A 178 -11.06 1.54 -5.70
CA ALA A 178 -10.32 1.95 -6.90
C ALA A 178 -9.31 0.88 -7.34
N VAL A 179 -8.64 0.22 -6.39
CA VAL A 179 -7.74 -0.91 -6.64
C VAL A 179 -8.52 -2.09 -7.23
N TRP A 180 -9.64 -2.48 -6.61
CA TRP A 180 -10.46 -3.59 -7.10
C TRP A 180 -11.09 -3.32 -8.46
N LYS A 181 -11.53 -2.07 -8.73
CA LYS A 181 -12.01 -1.67 -10.05
C LYS A 181 -10.90 -1.78 -11.11
N LYS A 182 -9.66 -1.41 -10.77
CA LYS A 182 -8.53 -1.56 -11.68
C LYS A 182 -8.20 -3.03 -11.92
N GLN A 183 -8.20 -3.86 -10.88
CA GLN A 183 -8.02 -5.30 -11.03
C GLN A 183 -9.06 -5.88 -11.99
N GLY A 184 -10.35 -5.60 -11.75
CA GLY A 184 -11.43 -6.06 -12.63
C GLY A 184 -11.34 -5.53 -14.06
N PHE A 185 -10.89 -4.28 -14.26
CA PHE A 185 -10.65 -3.76 -15.61
C PHE A 185 -9.53 -4.54 -16.33
N PHE A 186 -8.40 -4.79 -15.67
CA PHE A 186 -7.29 -5.53 -16.28
C PHE A 186 -7.63 -7.01 -16.53
N GLU A 187 -8.50 -7.59 -15.69
CA GLU A 187 -9.02 -8.94 -15.91
C GLU A 187 -9.89 -9.04 -17.17
N ASN A 188 -10.76 -8.05 -17.41
CA ASN A 188 -11.70 -8.08 -18.52
C ASN A 188 -11.13 -7.54 -19.84
N GLU A 189 -10.29 -6.50 -19.78
CA GLU A 189 -9.90 -5.71 -20.95
C GLU A 189 -8.41 -5.89 -21.34
N LYS A 190 -7.56 -6.35 -20.42
CA LYS A 190 -6.10 -6.45 -20.61
C LYS A 190 -5.56 -7.87 -20.53
N ASN A 191 -6.45 -8.87 -20.50
CA ASN A 191 -6.11 -10.29 -20.45
C ASN A 191 -5.15 -10.64 -19.31
N LEU A 192 -5.33 -10.05 -18.13
CA LEU A 192 -4.66 -10.49 -16.90
C LEU A 192 -5.59 -11.43 -16.10
N SER A 193 -5.01 -12.30 -15.30
CA SER A 193 -5.72 -13.16 -14.37
C SER A 193 -5.04 -13.03 -13.02
N PHE A 194 -5.77 -12.57 -12.00
CA PHE A 194 -5.24 -12.47 -10.64
C PHE A 194 -5.82 -13.60 -9.79
N ARG A 195 -4.95 -14.45 -9.25
CA ARG A 195 -5.33 -15.45 -8.25
C ARG A 195 -4.74 -15.07 -6.92
N LYS A 196 -5.60 -14.73 -5.95
CA LYS A 196 -5.17 -14.42 -4.59
C LYS A 196 -4.57 -15.66 -3.93
N ILE A 197 -3.41 -15.49 -3.30
CA ILE A 197 -2.67 -16.54 -2.59
C ILE A 197 -2.97 -16.47 -1.09
N ASN A 198 -2.97 -15.27 -0.49
CA ASN A 198 -3.26 -15.09 0.93
C ASN A 198 -4.76 -15.05 1.23
N ASP A 199 -5.16 -15.57 2.38
CA ASP A 199 -6.55 -15.58 2.84
C ASP A 199 -7.09 -14.18 3.17
N ILE A 200 -8.41 -14.07 3.32
CA ILE A 200 -9.04 -12.82 3.77
C ILE A 200 -8.55 -12.52 5.19
N GLY A 201 -8.04 -11.30 5.39
CA GLY A 201 -7.48 -10.88 6.68
C GLY A 201 -6.05 -11.34 6.95
N GLN A 202 -5.50 -12.27 6.16
CA GLN A 202 -4.11 -12.71 6.28
C GLN A 202 -3.18 -11.71 5.58
N HIS A 203 -2.67 -10.74 6.32
CA HIS A 203 -1.75 -9.71 5.81
C HIS A 203 -0.69 -9.34 6.84
N ASP A 204 0.44 -8.83 6.36
CA ASP A 204 1.51 -8.27 7.19
C ASP A 204 1.62 -6.74 6.93
N PRO A 205 1.33 -5.88 7.93
CA PRO A 205 1.40 -4.43 7.78
C PRO A 205 2.77 -3.85 7.40
N LYS A 206 3.84 -4.66 7.41
CA LYS A 206 5.18 -4.29 6.96
C LYS A 206 5.49 -4.88 5.58
N GLU A 207 5.11 -6.13 5.35
CA GLU A 207 5.52 -6.86 4.14
C GLU A 207 4.47 -6.83 3.02
N TYR A 208 3.19 -7.12 3.32
CA TYR A 208 2.19 -7.34 2.27
C TYR A 208 0.73 -7.17 2.70
N TYR A 209 -0.11 -6.73 1.76
CA TYR A 209 -1.56 -6.73 1.91
C TYR A 209 -2.23 -7.80 1.03
N TYR A 210 -1.86 -7.85 -0.25
CA TYR A 210 -2.28 -8.91 -1.17
C TYR A 210 -1.08 -9.56 -1.83
N LEU A 211 -1.18 -10.89 -1.94
CA LEU A 211 -0.33 -11.74 -2.74
C LEU A 211 -1.18 -12.27 -3.89
N TRP A 212 -0.80 -11.95 -5.12
CA TRP A 212 -1.47 -12.45 -6.31
C TRP A 212 -0.50 -13.23 -7.18
N ARG A 213 -0.88 -14.43 -7.58
CA ARG A 213 -0.31 -15.03 -8.79
C ARG A 213 -0.99 -14.40 -9.99
N VAL A 214 -0.22 -13.78 -10.87
CA VAL A 214 -0.70 -13.10 -12.07
C VAL A 214 -0.25 -13.85 -13.32
N LYS A 215 -1.19 -14.12 -14.22
CA LYS A 215 -0.89 -14.73 -15.52
C LYS A 215 -1.72 -14.14 -16.65
N SER A 216 -1.36 -14.46 -17.88
CA SER A 216 -2.19 -14.12 -19.05
C SER A 216 -3.51 -14.90 -19.00
N TRP A 217 -4.63 -14.21 -19.20
CA TRP A 217 -5.93 -14.86 -19.38
C TRP A 217 -5.96 -15.52 -20.75
N GLN A 218 -6.12 -16.85 -20.79
CA GLN A 218 -6.44 -17.57 -22.02
C GLN A 218 -7.95 -17.80 -22.06
N ARG A 219 -8.63 -17.18 -23.03
CA ARG A 219 -9.99 -17.60 -23.37
C ARG A 219 -9.90 -19.04 -23.90
N LYS A 220 -10.48 -19.99 -23.16
CA LYS A 220 -10.80 -21.31 -23.70
C LYS A 220 -11.86 -21.19 -24.79
#